data_AF-A0A2G2PG24-F1
#
_entry.id   AF-A0A2G2PG24-F1
#
_cell.length_a   1.000
_cell.length_b   1.000
_cell.length_c   1.000
_cell.angle_alpha   90.00
_cell.angle_beta   90.00
_cell.angle_gamma   90.00
#
_symmetry.space_group_name_H-M   'P 1'
#
loop_
_entity.id
_entity.type
_entity.pdbx_description
1 polymer ?
#
loop_
_entity_poly.entity_id
_entity_poly.type
_entity_poly.pdbx_seq_one_letter_code
_entity_poly.pdbx_strand_id
1 'polypeptide(L)'
;MNNLNSIGIQALSISQQHQIPKIDPKAEDASLRKQTDAFESVILKMLLDNAMKDEKNLFSEQNDPGDKIYKSMYRDELAKTSAGSFGFSSMLYNYLSRK
;
A
#
# COMPACT_ATOMS: atom_id res chain seq x y z
N MET A 1 11.17 5.85 33.13
CA MET A 1 11.26 4.94 31.97
C MET A 1 9.87 4.89 31.34
N ASN A 2 9.70 5.54 30.20
CA ASN A 2 8.37 5.78 29.62
C ASN A 2 7.86 4.51 28.94
N ASN A 3 6.68 4.05 29.38
CA ASN A 3 5.91 2.95 28.81
C ASN A 3 5.44 3.35 27.41
N LEU A 4 6.20 2.98 26.38
CA LEU A 4 5.80 3.12 24.99
C LEU A 4 4.72 2.08 24.70
N ASN A 5 3.46 2.50 24.84
CA ASN A 5 2.29 1.72 24.44
C ASN A 5 2.47 1.19 23.00
N SER A 6 2.10 -0.06 22.77
CA SER A 6 2.03 -0.71 21.45
C SER A 6 1.22 0.10 20.42
N ILE A 7 0.27 0.90 20.90
CA ILE A 7 -0.50 1.89 20.14
C ILE A 7 0.40 2.98 19.54
N GLY A 8 1.46 3.39 20.24
CA GLY A 8 2.45 4.37 19.76
C GLY A 8 3.31 3.83 18.62
N ILE A 9 3.69 2.55 18.65
CA ILE A 9 4.42 1.91 17.54
C ILE A 9 3.51 1.68 16.33
N GLN A 10 2.25 1.29 16.55
CA GLN A 10 1.25 1.21 15.48
C GLN A 10 0.96 2.58 14.87
N ALA A 11 0.80 3.63 15.69
CA ALA A 11 0.66 5.00 15.20
C ALA A 11 1.89 5.47 14.42
N LEU A 12 3.12 5.17 14.88
CA LEU A 12 4.36 5.50 14.16
C LEU A 12 4.55 4.71 12.86
N SER A 13 3.95 3.52 12.71
CA SER A 13 4.02 2.70 11.49
C SER A 13 2.91 3.08 10.50
N ILE A 14 1.69 3.30 11.01
CA ILE A 14 0.51 3.69 10.23
C ILE A 14 0.62 5.14 9.76
N SER A 15 1.18 6.05 10.57
CA SER A 15 1.39 7.46 10.19
C SER A 15 2.58 7.67 9.23
N GLN A 16 3.51 6.71 9.12
CA GLN A 16 4.68 6.86 8.25
C GLN A 16 4.50 6.37 6.81
N GLN A 17 3.48 5.54 6.47
CA GLN A 17 3.58 4.75 5.22
C GLN A 17 2.50 4.89 4.14
N HIS A 18 1.50 5.78 4.27
CA HIS A 18 0.65 6.10 3.11
C HIS A 18 0.53 7.60 2.90
N GLN A 19 1.67 8.23 2.59
CA GLN A 19 1.55 9.39 1.72
C GLN A 19 1.04 8.89 0.38
N ILE A 20 -0.23 9.20 0.07
CA ILE A 20 -0.78 8.96 -1.26
C ILE A 20 0.21 9.60 -2.25
N PRO A 21 0.79 8.81 -3.17
CA PRO A 21 1.75 9.33 -4.13
C PRO A 21 1.18 10.55 -4.83
N LYS A 22 1.88 11.68 -4.73
CA LYS A 22 1.48 12.87 -5.46
C LYS A 22 1.84 12.67 -6.92
N ILE A 23 0.87 12.91 -7.79
CA ILE A 23 1.06 12.88 -9.23
C ILE A 23 1.24 14.32 -9.71
N ASP A 24 2.37 14.61 -10.31
CA ASP A 24 2.60 15.82 -11.10
C ASP A 24 2.22 15.53 -12.56
N PRO A 25 1.09 16.09 -13.06
CA PRO A 25 0.64 15.86 -14.43
C PRO A 25 1.59 16.44 -15.49
N LYS A 26 2.56 17.28 -15.10
CA LYS A 26 3.55 17.88 -15.99
C LYS A 26 4.90 17.16 -15.93
N ALA A 27 5.00 16.08 -15.17
CA ALA A 27 6.21 15.29 -15.08
C ALA A 27 6.58 14.68 -16.43
N GLU A 28 7.87 14.50 -16.66
CA GLU A 28 8.39 13.77 -17.81
C GLU A 28 7.88 12.32 -17.83
N ASP A 29 7.85 11.72 -19.02
CA ASP A 29 7.20 10.43 -19.30
C ASP A 29 7.53 9.31 -18.28
N ALA A 30 8.82 9.07 -18.05
CA ALA A 30 9.27 8.03 -17.12
C ALA A 30 8.89 8.34 -15.66
N SER A 31 8.88 9.63 -15.29
CA SER A 31 8.49 10.08 -13.95
C SER A 31 6.97 9.96 -13.77
N LEU A 32 6.19 10.37 -14.77
CA LEU A 32 4.75 10.22 -14.77
C LEU A 32 4.36 8.73 -14.67
N ARG A 33 5.04 7.86 -15.43
CA ARG A 33 4.81 6.41 -15.36
C ARG A 33 5.08 5.87 -13.95
N LYS A 34 6.23 6.18 -13.37
CA LYS A 34 6.59 5.78 -12.00
C LYS A 34 5.57 6.25 -10.96
N GLN A 35 5.06 7.47 -11.11
CA GLN A 35 4.04 8.02 -10.21
C GLN A 35 2.69 7.30 -10.37
N THR A 36 2.29 6.98 -11.60
CA THR A 36 1.05 6.20 -11.85
C THR A 36 1.15 4.76 -11.37
N ASP A 37 2.32 4.10 -11.50
CA ASP A 37 2.55 2.76 -10.96
C ASP A 37 2.55 2.78 -9.42
N ALA A 38 3.18 3.79 -8.81
CA ALA A 38 3.14 3.99 -7.36
C ALA A 38 1.70 4.17 -6.85
N PHE A 39 0.88 4.92 -7.57
CA PHE A 39 -0.54 5.08 -7.25
C PHE A 39 -1.31 3.74 -7.33
N GLU A 40 -1.08 2.94 -8.37
CA GLU A 40 -1.71 1.62 -8.50
C GLU A 40 -1.33 0.68 -7.36
N SER A 41 -0.07 0.72 -6.88
CA SER A 41 0.36 -0.08 -5.73
C SER A 41 -0.46 0.20 -4.46
N VAL A 42 -0.88 1.45 -4.25
CA VAL A 42 -1.73 1.82 -3.10
C VAL A 42 -3.12 1.22 -3.24
N ILE A 43 -3.70 1.26 -4.44
CA ILE A 43 -5.01 0.65 -4.72
C ILE A 43 -4.94 -0.87 -4.51
N LEU A 44 -3.90 -1.53 -5.04
CA LEU A 44 -3.74 -2.97 -4.90
C LEU A 44 -3.55 -3.37 -3.44
N LYS A 45 -2.77 -2.61 -2.68
CA LYS A 45 -2.65 -2.83 -1.24
C LYS A 45 -3.99 -2.70 -0.53
N MET A 46 -4.76 -1.65 -0.81
CA MET A 46 -6.10 -1.47 -0.23
C MET A 46 -7.03 -2.64 -0.58
N LEU A 47 -6.97 -3.15 -1.81
CA LEU A 47 -7.72 -4.32 -2.23
C LEU A 47 -7.29 -5.57 -1.46
N LEU A 48 -5.99 -5.86 -1.39
CA LEU A 48 -5.42 -7.00 -0.68
C LEU A 48 -5.74 -6.96 0.82
N ASP A 49 -5.64 -5.78 1.42
CA ASP A 49 -6.00 -5.57 2.82
C ASP A 49 -7.47 -5.82 3.09
N ASN A 50 -8.36 -5.56 2.13
CA ASN A 50 -9.77 -5.88 2.28
C ASN A 50 -10.08 -7.36 1.99
N ALA A 51 -9.48 -7.94 0.95
CA ALA A 51 -9.71 -9.34 0.57
C ALA A 51 -9.21 -10.34 1.63
N MET A 52 -8.14 -10.00 2.36
CA MET A 52 -7.53 -10.86 3.37
C MET A 52 -7.99 -10.55 4.80
N LYS A 53 -9.12 -9.87 4.99
CA LYS A 53 -9.73 -9.64 6.30
C LYS A 53 -10.52 -10.84 6.84
N ASP A 54 -10.83 -11.83 5.99
CA ASP A 54 -11.85 -12.84 6.29
C ASP A 54 -11.36 -14.24 6.71
N GLU A 55 -10.07 -14.42 7.04
CA GLU A 55 -9.66 -15.61 7.79
C GLU A 55 -9.79 -15.38 9.30
N LYS A 56 -11.04 -15.24 9.78
CA LYS A 56 -11.37 -15.39 11.20
C LYS A 56 -11.12 -16.83 11.62
N ASN A 57 -9.86 -17.17 11.82
CA ASN A 57 -9.50 -18.36 12.54
C ASN A 57 -9.78 -18.05 14.01
N LEU A 58 -10.93 -18.51 14.50
CA LEU A 58 -11.48 -18.25 15.83
C LEU A 58 -10.50 -18.56 16.98
N PHE A 59 -9.37 -19.22 16.68
CA PHE A 59 -8.35 -19.66 17.61
C PHE A 59 -6.95 -19.04 17.39
N SER A 60 -6.70 -18.25 16.34
CA SER A 60 -5.33 -17.72 16.05
C SER A 60 -5.19 -16.21 16.08
N GLU A 61 -6.27 -15.44 16.05
CA GLU A 61 -6.22 -13.96 15.95
C GLU A 61 -5.72 -13.23 17.21
N GLN A 62 -5.49 -13.97 18.31
CA GLN A 62 -5.28 -13.35 19.62
C GLN A 62 -3.84 -12.95 19.97
N ASN A 63 -2.73 -13.48 19.40
CA ASN A 63 -1.45 -13.37 20.14
C ASN A 63 -0.13 -13.09 19.42
N ASP A 64 -0.06 -12.67 18.15
CA ASP A 64 1.25 -12.15 17.65
C ASP A 64 1.15 -10.86 16.82
N PRO A 65 1.54 -9.71 17.40
CA PRO A 65 1.80 -8.48 16.65
C PRO A 65 2.73 -8.69 15.45
N GLY A 66 3.68 -9.63 15.54
CA GLY A 66 4.59 -10.01 14.46
C GLY A 66 3.87 -10.52 13.22
N ASP A 67 2.94 -11.46 13.36
CA ASP A 67 2.18 -12.02 12.23
C ASP A 67 1.41 -10.93 11.45
N LYS A 68 0.78 -10.00 12.17
CA LYS A 68 0.09 -8.85 11.56
C LYS A 68 1.05 -7.96 10.78
N ILE A 69 2.23 -7.69 11.34
CA ILE A 69 3.27 -6.89 10.68
C ILE A 69 3.78 -7.61 9.43
N TYR A 70 4.12 -8.90 9.52
CA TYR A 70 4.61 -9.68 8.37
C TYR A 70 3.59 -9.75 7.24
N LYS A 71 2.32 -10.02 7.55
CA LYS A 71 1.24 -10.03 6.55
C LYS A 71 1.09 -8.68 5.87
N SER A 72 1.16 -7.58 6.63
CA SER A 72 1.14 -6.23 6.03
C SER A 72 2.34 -6.00 5.12
N MET A 73 3.56 -6.31 5.56
CA MET A 73 4.77 -6.14 4.74
C MET A 73 4.72 -6.98 3.46
N TYR A 74 4.20 -8.22 3.56
CA TYR A 74 4.02 -9.10 2.41
C TYR A 74 3.03 -8.50 1.39
N ARG A 75 1.89 -7.98 1.85
CA ARG A 75 0.91 -7.30 0.98
C ARG A 75 1.50 -6.05 0.33
N ASP A 76 2.31 -5.29 1.06
CA ASP A 76 3.00 -4.11 0.54
C ASP A 76 3.95 -4.46 -0.60
N GLU A 77 4.74 -5.51 -0.43
CA GLU A 77 5.67 -5.95 -1.45
C GLU A 77 4.93 -6.52 -2.66
N LEU A 78 3.93 -7.39 -2.42
CA LEU A 78 3.11 -7.95 -3.47
C LEU A 78 2.42 -6.86 -4.30
N ALA A 79 1.88 -5.83 -3.65
CA ALA A 79 1.24 -4.70 -4.31
C ALA A 79 2.23 -3.88 -5.16
N LYS A 80 3.46 -3.66 -4.67
CA LYS A 80 4.51 -2.97 -5.44
C LYS A 80 4.98 -3.77 -6.63
N THR A 81 5.26 -5.05 -6.48
CA THR A 81 5.70 -5.92 -7.58
C THR A 81 4.60 -6.08 -8.63
N SER A 82 3.33 -6.04 -8.21
CA SER A 82 2.19 -6.21 -9.12
C SER A 82 1.72 -4.91 -9.78
N ALA A 83 2.16 -3.75 -9.29
CA ALA A 83 1.87 -2.47 -9.92
C ALA A 83 2.40 -2.44 -11.37
N GLY A 84 1.64 -1.82 -12.26
CA GLY A 84 1.85 -1.83 -13.70
C GLY A 84 1.13 -2.97 -14.44
N SER A 85 0.78 -4.07 -13.75
CA SER A 85 0.20 -5.27 -14.38
C SER A 85 -1.33 -5.32 -14.36
N PHE A 86 -1.97 -4.58 -13.44
CA PHE A 86 -3.44 -4.56 -13.28
C PHE A 86 -4.14 -3.56 -14.22
N GLY A 87 -3.38 -2.62 -14.79
CA GLY A 87 -3.86 -1.71 -15.84
C GLY A 87 -4.40 -0.37 -15.35
N PHE A 88 -4.57 -0.16 -14.04
CA PHE A 88 -4.99 1.12 -13.49
C PHE A 88 -3.91 2.19 -13.69
N SER A 89 -2.63 1.83 -13.54
CA SER A 89 -1.53 2.78 -13.79
C SER A 89 -1.51 3.22 -15.26
N SER A 90 -1.70 2.28 -16.17
CA SER A 90 -1.71 2.54 -17.62
C SER A 90 -2.91 3.39 -18.02
N MET A 91 -4.09 3.14 -17.46
CA MET A 91 -5.27 3.98 -17.68
C MET A 91 -5.02 5.42 -17.22
N LEU A 92 -4.49 5.60 -16.02
CA LEU A 92 -4.21 6.93 -15.46
C LEU A 92 -3.10 7.65 -16.23
N TYR A 93 -2.01 6.96 -16.57
CA TYR A 93 -0.92 7.51 -17.39
C TYR A 93 -1.43 7.97 -18.76
N ASN A 94 -2.23 7.16 -19.44
CA ASN A 94 -2.81 7.52 -20.74
C ASN A 94 -3.74 8.73 -20.65
N TYR A 95 -4.51 8.84 -19.57
CA TYR A 95 -5.35 10.00 -19.34
C TYR A 95 -4.54 11.28 -19.14
N LEU A 96 -3.45 11.21 -18.37
CA LEU A 96 -2.61 12.36 -18.04
C LEU A 96 -1.68 12.79 -19.18
N SER A 97 -1.19 11.84 -19.99
CA SER A 97 -0.28 12.10 -21.12
C SER A 97 -0.98 12.66 -22.36
N ARG A 98 -2.31 12.57 -22.45
CA ARG A 98 -3.11 13.09 -23.57
C ARG A 98 -3.46 14.58 -23.45
N LYS A 99 -2.89 15.30 -22.48
CA LYS A 99 -3.10 16.72 -22.29
C LYS A 99 -2.25 17.59 -23.22
#